data_AF-A0A661P871-F1
#
_entry.id   AF-A0A661P871-F1
#
_cell.length_a   1.000
_cell.length_b   1.000
_cell.length_c   1.000
_cell.angle_alpha   90.00
_cell.angle_beta   90.00
_cell.angle_gamma   90.00
#
_symmetry.space_group_name_H-M   'P 1'
#
loop_
_entity.id
_entity.type
_entity.pdbx_description
1 polymer ?
#
loop_
_entity_poly.entity_id
_entity_poly.type
_entity_poly.pdbx_seq_one_letter_code
_entity_poly.pdbx_strand_id
1 'polypeptide(L)'
;IFKFKPGEDVLWMNVPEIKPTEAQEPQVDRLTMSGITGAVSDPIKLGFVAADIQIVANKEFLAANPAAKEFFKVFTLPLGDINAQNTKMQEGEKSQKDINRHVKEWIAKHQEKWNGWLEAARKAAM
;
A
#
# COMPACT_ATOMS: atom_id res chain seq x y z
N ILE A 1 -15.90 -0.71 -4.32
CA ILE A 1 -15.89 -1.97 -5.08
C ILE A 1 -15.02 -2.94 -4.29
N PHE A 2 -15.62 -3.57 -3.29
CA PHE A 2 -15.02 -4.70 -2.60
C PHE A 2 -15.99 -5.85 -2.81
N LYS A 3 -15.49 -7.00 -3.25
CA LYS A 3 -16.33 -8.21 -3.37
C LYS A 3 -16.79 -8.69 -1.99
N PHE A 4 -15.93 -8.54 -0.98
CA PHE A 4 -16.20 -8.77 0.43
C PHE A 4 -15.72 -7.56 1.23
N LYS A 5 -16.58 -7.00 2.07
CA LYS A 5 -16.29 -5.76 2.80
C LYS A 5 -15.66 -6.08 4.17
N PRO A 6 -14.51 -5.46 4.51
CA PRO A 6 -13.97 -5.50 5.87
C PRO A 6 -14.99 -5.00 6.89
N GLY A 7 -15.21 -5.76 7.97
CA GLY A 7 -16.17 -5.46 9.03
C GLY A 7 -17.60 -5.94 8.80
N GLU A 8 -17.96 -6.34 7.57
CA GLU A 8 -19.24 -6.98 7.27
C GLU A 8 -19.02 -8.45 6.88
N ASP A 9 -18.31 -8.68 5.76
CA ASP A 9 -18.07 -10.02 5.20
C ASP A 9 -16.71 -10.60 5.62
N VAL A 10 -15.79 -9.74 6.05
CA VAL A 10 -14.40 -10.10 6.41
C VAL A 10 -14.07 -9.60 7.79
N LEU A 11 -13.66 -10.51 8.68
CA LEU A 11 -13.18 -10.20 10.03
C LEU A 11 -11.73 -10.64 10.20
N TRP A 12 -10.95 -9.84 10.92
CA TRP A 12 -9.60 -10.17 11.35
C TRP A 12 -9.65 -10.76 12.76
N MET A 13 -9.21 -12.00 12.88
CA MET A 13 -9.19 -12.73 14.15
C MET A 13 -7.82 -12.61 14.82
N ASN A 14 -7.82 -12.51 16.14
CA ASN A 14 -6.60 -12.55 16.94
C ASN A 14 -5.92 -13.92 16.80
N VAL A 15 -4.59 -13.93 16.77
CA VAL A 15 -3.86 -15.11 17.25
C VAL A 15 -4.03 -15.23 18.78
N PRO A 16 -4.05 -16.46 19.34
CA PRO A 16 -4.21 -16.64 20.79
C PRO A 16 -3.13 -15.93 21.61
N GLU A 17 -1.90 -15.95 21.10
CA GLU A 17 -0.71 -15.41 21.74
C GLU A 17 0.26 -14.89 20.67
N ILE A 18 0.92 -13.77 20.94
CA ILE A 18 1.99 -13.26 20.08
C ILE A 18 3.27 -14.02 20.43
N LYS A 19 3.81 -14.76 19.46
CA LYS A 19 5.06 -15.51 19.57
C LYS A 19 5.99 -15.10 18.44
N PRO A 20 6.81 -14.04 18.61
CA PRO A 20 7.75 -13.62 17.58
C PRO A 20 8.78 -14.72 17.36
N THR A 21 9.16 -14.93 16.10
CA THR A 21 10.39 -15.64 15.77
C THR A 21 11.60 -14.71 16.02
N GLU A 22 12.81 -15.26 16.09
CA GLU A 22 14.05 -14.45 16.25
C GLU A 22 14.16 -13.32 15.21
N ALA A 23 13.74 -13.58 13.97
CA ALA A 23 13.73 -12.58 12.89
C ALA A 23 12.66 -11.48 13.08
N GLN A 24 11.63 -11.75 13.89
CA GLN A 24 10.53 -10.82 14.20
C GLN A 24 10.74 -10.05 15.50
N GLU A 25 11.65 -10.48 16.38
CA GLU A 25 11.96 -9.79 17.65
C GLU A 25 12.19 -8.28 17.48
N PRO A 26 12.95 -7.79 16.46
CA PRO A 26 13.15 -6.35 16.28
C PRO A 26 11.88 -5.59 15.83
N GLN A 27 10.80 -6.30 15.55
CA GLN A 27 9.57 -5.81 14.95
C GLN A 27 8.33 -6.25 15.74
N VAL A 28 8.48 -6.61 17.02
CA VAL A 28 7.39 -7.13 17.86
C VAL A 28 6.20 -6.18 17.92
N ASP A 29 6.43 -4.87 17.91
CA ASP A 29 5.38 -3.85 17.92
C ASP A 29 4.47 -3.95 16.67
N ARG A 30 4.99 -4.48 15.56
CA ARG A 30 4.24 -4.69 14.31
C ARG A 30 3.40 -5.97 14.33
N LEU A 31 3.44 -6.76 15.40
CA LEU A 31 2.53 -7.89 15.64
C LEU A 31 1.23 -7.45 16.32
N THR A 32 1.13 -6.17 16.70
CA THR A 32 -0.10 -5.54 17.16
C THR A 32 -0.43 -4.33 16.29
N MET A 33 -1.68 -4.20 15.86
CA MET A 33 -2.12 -3.05 15.07
C MET A 33 -3.44 -2.50 15.58
N SER A 34 -3.62 -1.19 15.47
CA SER A 34 -4.86 -0.49 15.85
C SER A 34 -5.58 0.08 14.64
N GLY A 35 -6.88 0.36 14.78
CA GLY A 35 -7.68 0.99 13.73
C GLY A 35 -7.90 0.13 12.46
N ILE A 36 -7.77 -1.19 12.55
CA ILE A 36 -7.99 -2.10 11.43
C ILE A 36 -9.48 -2.38 11.28
N THR A 37 -10.09 -1.94 10.17
CA THR A 37 -11.51 -2.22 9.88
C THR A 37 -11.76 -3.73 9.83
N GLY A 38 -12.74 -4.18 10.61
CA GLY A 38 -13.09 -5.60 10.72
C GLY A 38 -12.24 -6.40 11.72
N ALA A 39 -11.33 -5.77 12.45
CA ALA A 39 -10.67 -6.42 13.58
C ALA A 39 -11.64 -6.68 14.74
N VAL A 40 -11.56 -7.88 15.31
CA VAL A 40 -12.40 -8.26 16.47
C VAL A 40 -11.94 -7.65 17.80
N SER A 41 -10.77 -7.00 17.82
CA SER A 41 -10.27 -6.21 18.94
C SER A 41 -9.39 -5.06 18.44
N ASP A 42 -9.21 -4.04 19.28
CA ASP A 42 -8.27 -2.95 19.05
C ASP A 42 -7.39 -2.76 20.31
N PRO A 43 -6.07 -3.05 20.26
CA PRO A 43 -5.33 -3.56 19.11
C PRO A 43 -5.67 -5.02 18.75
N ILE A 44 -5.48 -5.38 17.48
CA ILE A 44 -5.52 -6.76 17.00
C ILE A 44 -4.15 -7.42 17.17
N LYS A 45 -4.12 -8.69 17.59
CA LYS A 45 -2.94 -9.56 17.63
C LYS A 45 -2.79 -10.31 16.31
N LEU A 46 -1.73 -10.02 15.57
CA LEU A 46 -1.45 -10.62 14.27
C LEU A 46 -0.51 -11.82 14.39
N GLY A 47 -0.67 -12.81 13.49
CA GLY A 47 0.25 -13.94 13.38
C GLY A 47 1.53 -13.64 12.58
N PHE A 48 1.55 -12.52 11.87
CA PHE A 48 2.68 -12.05 11.09
C PHE A 48 2.88 -10.56 11.34
N VAL A 49 4.14 -10.11 11.27
CA VAL A 49 4.46 -8.68 11.33
C VAL A 49 3.71 -7.97 10.20
N ALA A 50 3.06 -6.85 10.52
CA ALA A 50 2.32 -6.07 9.53
C ALA A 50 3.28 -5.61 8.42
N ALA A 51 3.13 -6.16 7.22
CA ALA A 51 3.99 -5.89 6.08
C ALA A 51 3.60 -4.59 5.36
N ASP A 52 4.55 -4.03 4.61
CA ASP A 52 4.33 -2.84 3.78
C ASP A 52 4.97 -3.04 2.40
N ILE A 53 4.45 -2.32 1.39
CA ILE A 53 4.94 -2.36 0.02
C ILE A 53 5.86 -1.14 -0.19
N GLN A 54 7.12 -1.40 -0.48
CA GLN A 54 8.16 -0.37 -0.56
C GLN A 54 8.77 -0.31 -1.96
N ILE A 55 9.05 0.90 -2.45
CA ILE A 55 9.82 1.09 -3.68
C ILE A 55 11.30 0.87 -3.37
N VAL A 56 11.95 0.02 -4.17
CA VAL A 56 13.40 -0.19 -4.12
C VAL A 56 14.00 0.20 -5.47
N ALA A 57 15.12 0.91 -5.45
CA ALA A 57 15.81 1.34 -6.66
C ALA A 57 17.34 1.27 -6.50
N ASN A 58 18.04 1.16 -7.62
CA ASN A 58 19.50 1.16 -7.67
C ASN A 58 20.08 2.50 -7.15
N LYS A 59 21.13 2.44 -6.33
CA LYS A 59 21.72 3.62 -5.69
C LYS A 59 22.32 4.62 -6.67
N GLU A 60 23.02 4.14 -7.70
CA GLU A 60 23.64 4.98 -8.73
C GLU A 60 22.57 5.67 -9.58
N PHE A 61 21.49 4.94 -9.92
CA PHE A 61 20.33 5.51 -10.60
C PHE A 61 19.72 6.67 -9.79
N LEU A 62 19.50 6.48 -8.48
CA LEU A 62 18.94 7.54 -7.63
C LEU A 62 19.88 8.73 -7.44
N ALA A 63 21.19 8.53 -7.51
CA ALA A 63 22.17 9.60 -7.47
C ALA A 63 22.12 10.46 -8.75
N ALA A 64 21.95 9.82 -9.91
CA ALA A 64 21.83 10.49 -11.20
C ALA A 64 20.43 11.08 -11.48
N ASN A 65 19.40 10.63 -10.74
CA ASN A 65 18.00 11.00 -11.00
C ASN A 65 17.31 11.53 -9.72
N PRO A 66 17.64 12.76 -9.27
CA PRO A 66 17.08 13.31 -8.04
C PRO A 66 15.55 13.48 -8.08
N ALA A 67 14.96 13.77 -9.24
CA ALA A 67 13.50 13.80 -9.39
C ALA A 67 12.84 12.44 -9.13
N ALA A 68 13.39 11.36 -9.68
CA ALA A 68 12.87 10.01 -9.43
C ALA A 68 13.04 9.61 -7.96
N LYS A 69 14.19 9.95 -7.37
CA LYS A 69 14.45 9.73 -5.95
C LYS A 69 13.41 10.41 -5.07
N GLU A 70 13.07 11.66 -5.35
CA GLU A 70 12.07 12.37 -4.57
C GLU A 70 10.66 11.83 -4.81
N PHE A 71 10.30 11.56 -6.07
CA PHE A 71 9.02 10.94 -6.39
C PHE A 71 8.81 9.63 -5.63
N PHE A 72 9.81 8.74 -5.59
CA PHE A 72 9.71 7.46 -4.88
C PHE A 72 9.55 7.58 -3.37
N LYS A 73 10.00 8.68 -2.75
CA LYS A 73 9.78 8.92 -1.31
C LYS A 73 8.36 9.39 -1.02
N VAL A 74 7.81 10.25 -1.86
CA VAL A 74 6.52 10.91 -1.59
C VAL A 74 5.33 10.14 -2.14
N PHE A 75 5.57 9.28 -3.13
CA PHE A 75 4.54 8.42 -3.71
C PHE A 75 4.04 7.41 -2.68
N THR A 76 2.73 7.37 -2.50
CA THR A 76 2.06 6.35 -1.66
C THR A 76 0.73 5.96 -2.27
N LEU A 77 0.44 4.66 -2.29
CA LEU A 77 -0.80 4.10 -2.82
C LEU A 77 -1.58 3.42 -1.69
N PRO A 78 -2.81 3.87 -1.36
CA PRO A 78 -3.63 3.23 -0.34
C PRO A 78 -3.96 1.77 -0.70
N LEU A 79 -3.87 0.85 0.28
CA LEU A 79 -4.23 -0.55 0.09
C LEU A 79 -5.68 -0.74 -0.42
N GLY A 80 -6.60 0.15 -0.03
CA GLY A 80 -7.98 0.16 -0.52
C GLY A 80 -8.08 0.34 -2.04
N ASP A 81 -7.23 1.19 -2.62
CA ASP A 81 -7.21 1.44 -4.06
C ASP A 81 -6.64 0.24 -4.82
N ILE A 82 -5.60 -0.40 -4.26
CA ILE A 82 -5.03 -1.64 -4.80
C ILE A 82 -6.07 -2.76 -4.80
N ASN A 83 -6.81 -2.93 -3.69
CA ASN A 83 -7.87 -3.93 -3.58
C ASN A 83 -9.02 -3.68 -4.57
N ALA A 84 -9.41 -2.42 -4.77
CA ALA A 84 -10.42 -2.07 -5.77
C ALA A 84 -9.95 -2.42 -7.19
N GLN A 85 -8.68 -2.15 -7.51
CA GLN A 85 -8.09 -2.48 -8.80
C GLN A 85 -7.99 -4.00 -9.01
N ASN A 86 -7.54 -4.75 -7.99
CA ASN A 86 -7.49 -6.22 -8.00
C ASN A 86 -8.88 -6.84 -8.20
N THR A 87 -9.93 -6.25 -7.62
CA THR A 87 -11.32 -6.71 -7.83
C THR A 87 -11.72 -6.59 -9.30
N LYS A 88 -11.44 -5.46 -9.95
CA LYS A 88 -11.70 -5.30 -11.40
C LYS A 88 -10.94 -6.34 -12.23
N MET A 89 -9.68 -6.61 -11.89
CA MET A 89 -8.90 -7.65 -12.59
C MET A 89 -9.51 -9.04 -12.40
N GLN A 90 -9.96 -9.38 -11.19
CA GLN A 90 -10.63 -10.65 -10.90
C GLN A 90 -11.92 -10.80 -11.70
N GLU A 91 -12.64 -9.69 -11.92
CA GLU A 91 -13.90 -9.64 -12.69
C GLU A 91 -13.68 -9.62 -14.23
N GLY A 92 -12.43 -9.63 -14.69
CA GLY A 92 -12.07 -9.82 -16.10
C GLY A 92 -11.29 -8.68 -16.74
N GLU A 93 -11.18 -7.52 -16.09
CA GLU A 93 -10.43 -6.35 -16.58
C GLU A 93 -8.91 -6.50 -16.33
N LYS A 94 -8.30 -7.56 -16.86
CA LYS A 94 -6.91 -7.96 -16.56
C LYS A 94 -5.93 -7.82 -17.72
N SER A 95 -6.35 -7.25 -18.85
CA SER A 95 -5.43 -6.97 -19.96
C SER A 95 -4.55 -5.75 -19.66
N GLN A 96 -3.40 -5.62 -20.33
CA GLN A 96 -2.56 -4.41 -20.20
C GLN A 96 -3.34 -3.13 -20.53
N LYS A 97 -4.27 -3.20 -21.49
CA LYS A 97 -5.14 -2.07 -21.85
C LYS A 97 -6.04 -1.67 -20.68
N ASP A 98 -6.60 -2.64 -19.96
CA ASP A 98 -7.44 -2.39 -18.79
C ASP A 98 -6.63 -1.83 -17.62
N ILE A 99 -5.47 -2.40 -17.34
CA ILE A 99 -4.57 -1.92 -16.28
C ILE A 99 -4.16 -0.46 -16.57
N ASN A 100 -3.77 -0.14 -17.81
CA ASN A 100 -3.46 1.23 -18.21
C ASN A 100 -4.66 2.17 -18.07
N ARG A 101 -5.88 1.69 -18.35
CA ARG A 101 -7.12 2.45 -18.11
C ARG A 101 -7.31 2.70 -16.60
N HIS A 102 -7.16 1.69 -15.75
CA HIS A 102 -7.30 1.83 -14.29
C HIS A 102 -6.32 2.85 -13.71
N VAL A 103 -5.06 2.82 -14.14
CA VAL A 103 -4.04 3.79 -13.71
C VAL A 103 -4.46 5.21 -14.09
N LYS A 104 -4.90 5.43 -15.34
CA LYS A 104 -5.37 6.75 -15.80
C LYS A 104 -6.59 7.24 -15.02
N GLU A 105 -7.55 6.36 -14.78
CA GLU A 105 -8.74 6.66 -13.97
C GLU A 105 -8.37 7.03 -12.53
N TRP A 106 -7.42 6.30 -11.93
CA TRP A 106 -6.95 6.59 -10.57
C TRP A 106 -6.24 7.94 -10.51
N ILE A 107 -5.35 8.24 -11.45
CA ILE A 107 -4.67 9.54 -11.52
C ILE A 107 -5.68 10.68 -11.69
N ALA A 108 -6.65 10.53 -12.60
CA ALA A 108 -7.67 11.55 -12.84
C ALA A 108 -8.51 11.83 -11.58
N LYS A 109 -8.80 10.81 -10.78
CA LYS A 109 -9.52 10.96 -9.49
C LYS A 109 -8.66 11.57 -8.37
N HIS A 110 -7.34 11.45 -8.47
CA HIS A 110 -6.38 11.93 -7.46
C HIS A 110 -5.46 13.01 -8.04
N GLN A 111 -5.96 13.81 -8.98
CA GLN A 111 -5.15 14.69 -9.81
C GLN A 111 -4.31 15.67 -9.00
N GLU A 112 -4.88 16.26 -7.94
CA GLU A 112 -4.17 17.18 -7.05
C GLU A 112 -3.00 16.48 -6.34
N LYS A 113 -3.25 15.32 -5.72
CA LYS A 113 -2.24 14.52 -5.04
C LYS A 113 -1.12 14.10 -6.00
N TRP A 114 -1.49 13.62 -7.19
CA TRP A 114 -0.56 13.24 -8.25
C TRP A 114 0.30 14.42 -8.70
N ASN A 115 -0.31 15.59 -8.94
CA ASN A 115 0.41 16.80 -9.32
C ASN A 115 1.37 17.25 -8.21
N GLY A 116 0.95 17.19 -6.94
CA GLY A 116 1.81 17.51 -5.80
C GLY A 116 3.07 16.65 -5.74
N TRP A 117 2.96 15.35 -6.01
CA TRP A 117 4.12 14.46 -6.11
C TRP A 117 5.05 14.83 -7.27
N LEU A 118 4.49 15.15 -8.44
CA LEU A 118 5.29 15.58 -9.60
C LEU A 118 5.97 16.93 -9.37
N GLU A 119 5.32 17.85 -8.68
CA GLU A 119 5.93 19.14 -8.31
C GLU A 119 7.09 18.96 -7.35
N ALA A 120 6.93 18.14 -6.29
CA ALA A 120 8.01 17.81 -5.37
C ALA A 120 9.19 17.17 -6.12
N ALA A 121 8.92 16.22 -7.01
CA ALA A 121 9.93 15.59 -7.84
C ALA A 121 10.70 16.58 -8.73
N ARG A 122 9.99 17.49 -9.42
CA ARG A 122 10.63 18.50 -10.27
C ARG A 122 11.48 19.47 -9.46
N LYS A 123 11.00 19.92 -8.30
CA LYS A 123 11.75 20.82 -7.40
C LYS A 123 13.06 20.21 -6.91
N ALA A 124 13.08 18.89 -6.68
CA ALA A 124 14.30 18.21 -6.24
C ALA A 124 15.39 18.07 -7.32
N ALA A 125 15.05 18.30 -8.60
CA ALA A 125 15.99 18.23 -9.71
C ALA A 125 16.40 19.60 -10.27
N MET A 126 15.93 20.69 -9.63
CA MET A 126 16.41 22.06 -9.88
C MET A 126 17.66 22.32 -9.06
#